data_AF-A0A5J5V8D0-F1
#
_entry.id   AF-A0A5J5V8D0-F1
#
_cell.length_a   1.000
_cell.length_b   1.000
_cell.length_c   1.000
_cell.angle_alpha   90.00
_cell.angle_beta   90.00
_cell.angle_gamma   90.00
#
_symmetry.space_group_name_H-M   'P 1'
#
loop_
_entity.id
_entity.type
_entity.pdbx_description
1 polymer ?
#
loop_
_entity_poly.entity_id
_entity_poly.type
_entity_poly.pdbx_seq_one_letter_code
_entity_poly.pdbx_strand_id
1 'polypeptide(L)'
;MKMAGVREITAAEFLQGTTGQTLFLQRNYSIKPSNLLWGKLCNPSRMGYMSNTKGAPLRCSSRPQPKAMASGNVPTSLVNEELGLVEKPAQEVVHFYRIPLIQESANEELLKSVQTKVSNQIVGLKTEQCFNIGLASKISSEKLSTLKWILGETYEPENLATESFLVKKRQEGLNTVIVEVGPRLSFTTAWSSNAVSICQSCGLTEVTRMERSRRYLLYSKGALQEHQINEFAAMVHDRMTECVYGQRLASFGTSVAPEEVRFVPVIERGRKALEEINQEMGLAFDEQDLQYYTRLFVEDIKRNPTNVELFDMAQSNSEHSRC
;
A
#
# COMPACT_ATOMS: atom_id res chain seq x y z
N MET A 1 -49.93 46.39 15.37
CA MET A 1 -50.01 47.50 14.38
C MET A 1 -49.38 46.99 13.08
N LYS A 2 -50.19 46.88 12.02
CA LYS A 2 -49.86 46.62 10.59
C LYS A 2 -49.17 45.30 10.15
N MET A 3 -50.03 44.34 9.75
CA MET A 3 -50.17 43.70 8.43
C MET A 3 -48.95 43.52 7.49
N ALA A 4 -48.71 42.27 7.08
CA ALA A 4 -48.65 41.75 5.69
C ALA A 4 -48.24 40.26 5.77
N GLY A 5 -48.82 39.25 5.13
CA GLY A 5 -49.59 39.21 3.88
C GLY A 5 -48.91 38.24 2.90
N VAL A 6 -49.24 36.94 3.02
CA VAL A 6 -49.30 35.86 2.01
C VAL A 6 -48.20 35.72 0.95
N ARG A 7 -47.67 34.48 0.79
CA ARG A 7 -47.45 33.84 -0.53
C ARG A 7 -47.37 32.32 -0.42
N GLU A 8 -48.30 31.65 -1.10
CA GLU A 8 -48.30 30.21 -1.37
C GLU A 8 -47.17 29.87 -2.35
N ILE A 9 -46.39 28.83 -2.06
CA ILE A 9 -45.32 28.34 -2.92
C ILE A 9 -45.89 27.24 -3.82
N THR A 10 -45.88 27.51 -5.12
CA THR A 10 -46.23 26.56 -6.19
C THR A 10 -45.06 25.62 -6.48
N ALA A 11 -45.36 24.41 -6.95
CA ALA A 11 -44.46 23.26 -7.10
C ALA A 11 -43.32 23.38 -8.15
N ALA A 12 -42.84 24.59 -8.43
CA ALA A 12 -41.77 24.85 -9.41
C ALA A 12 -40.41 25.23 -8.79
N GLU A 13 -40.30 25.37 -7.46
CA GLU A 13 -39.04 25.72 -6.76
C GLU A 13 -38.25 24.49 -6.25
N PHE A 14 -38.54 23.29 -6.74
CA PHE A 14 -37.91 22.03 -6.30
C PHE A 14 -36.62 21.64 -7.06
N LEU A 15 -36.07 22.51 -7.92
CA LEU A 15 -34.91 22.16 -8.77
C LEU A 15 -33.81 23.22 -8.83
N GLN A 16 -33.28 23.64 -7.68
CA GLN A 16 -31.94 24.23 -7.61
C GLN A 16 -31.22 23.75 -6.35
N GLY A 17 -30.38 22.72 -6.54
CA GLY A 17 -29.55 22.12 -5.50
C GLY A 17 -28.56 23.12 -4.93
N THR A 18 -28.57 23.23 -3.61
CA THR A 18 -27.72 24.10 -2.81
C THR A 18 -26.27 23.61 -2.80
N THR A 19 -25.36 24.51 -3.16
CA THR A 19 -23.91 24.40 -2.96
C THR A 19 -23.58 24.32 -1.46
N GLY A 20 -23.12 23.17 -1.00
CA GLY A 20 -22.63 22.99 0.37
C GLY A 20 -21.15 23.37 0.50
N GLN A 21 -20.88 24.52 1.12
CA GLN A 21 -19.56 24.91 1.61
C GLN A 21 -19.15 24.00 2.78
N THR A 22 -17.97 23.39 2.71
CA THR A 22 -17.39 22.60 3.80
C THR A 22 -16.55 23.51 4.70
N LEU A 23 -17.10 23.88 5.86
CA LEU A 23 -16.36 24.57 6.92
C LEU A 23 -15.67 23.54 7.81
N PHE A 24 -14.35 23.65 7.92
CA PHE A 24 -13.52 22.95 8.89
C PHE A 24 -13.86 23.42 10.32
N LEU A 25 -14.29 22.51 11.18
CA LEU A 25 -14.34 22.71 12.63
C LEU A 25 -13.61 21.57 13.33
N GLN A 26 -12.55 21.94 14.07
CA GLN A 26 -11.87 21.09 15.05
C GLN A 26 -12.86 20.69 16.14
N ARG A 27 -12.87 19.40 16.52
CA ARG A 27 -13.74 18.90 17.58
C ARG A 27 -12.94 18.05 18.58
N ASN A 28 -12.58 18.68 19.70
CA ASN A 28 -12.18 18.00 20.92
C ASN A 28 -13.45 17.51 21.65
N TYR A 29 -13.59 16.21 21.89
CA TYR A 29 -14.49 15.70 22.95
C TYR A 29 -13.90 14.49 23.66
N SER A 30 -13.99 14.57 24.99
CA SER A 30 -13.65 13.57 26.00
C SER A 30 -14.71 12.48 26.06
N ILE A 31 -14.28 11.23 26.23
CA ILE A 31 -15.10 10.00 26.26
C ILE A 31 -15.41 9.63 27.72
N LYS A 32 -16.69 9.36 28.02
CA LYS A 32 -17.12 8.55 29.18
C LYS A 32 -18.12 7.49 28.70
N PRO A 33 -18.06 6.23 29.18
CA PRO A 33 -18.92 5.16 28.71
C PRO A 33 -20.15 4.96 29.61
N SER A 34 -21.26 4.51 29.04
CA SER A 34 -22.39 3.95 29.79
C SER A 34 -23.04 2.78 29.05
N ASN A 35 -22.77 1.59 29.58
CA ASN A 35 -23.55 0.36 29.74
C ASN A 35 -24.63 -0.07 28.72
N LEU A 36 -24.46 -1.35 28.36
CA LEU A 36 -25.32 -2.31 27.66
C LEU A 36 -26.69 -2.52 28.32
N LEU A 37 -27.70 -2.89 27.52
CA LEU A 37 -28.71 -3.90 27.87
C LEU A 37 -29.35 -4.52 26.60
N TRP A 38 -29.56 -5.83 26.68
CA TRP A 38 -30.03 -6.77 25.65
C TRP A 38 -31.54 -6.74 25.40
N GLY A 39 -31.98 -7.17 24.20
CA GLY A 39 -33.37 -7.54 23.92
C GLY A 39 -33.51 -8.40 22.65
N LYS A 40 -34.07 -9.61 22.79
CA LYS A 40 -34.19 -10.67 21.76
C LYS A 40 -35.47 -10.55 20.90
N LEU A 41 -35.33 -11.00 19.63
CA LEU A 41 -36.24 -11.75 18.75
C LEU A 41 -37.77 -11.59 18.89
N CYS A 42 -38.44 -11.32 17.76
CA CYS A 42 -39.41 -12.24 17.13
C CYS A 42 -39.81 -11.76 15.72
N ASN A 43 -39.98 -12.72 14.81
CA ASN A 43 -40.45 -12.56 13.43
C ASN A 43 -41.88 -13.13 13.36
N PRO A 44 -42.77 -12.61 12.49
CA PRO A 44 -43.52 -13.54 11.65
C PRO A 44 -43.78 -13.06 10.21
N SER A 45 -43.39 -13.94 9.28
CA SER A 45 -44.06 -14.41 8.05
C SER A 45 -45.04 -13.54 7.23
N ARG A 46 -44.74 -13.56 5.91
CA ARG A 46 -45.62 -13.70 4.71
C ARG A 46 -46.59 -12.57 4.36
N MET A 47 -46.38 -11.97 3.18
CA MET A 47 -47.36 -12.03 2.07
C MET A 47 -46.70 -11.65 0.73
N GLY A 48 -47.00 -12.40 -0.33
CA GLY A 48 -46.43 -12.22 -1.67
C GLY A 48 -47.27 -11.31 -2.56
N TYR A 49 -46.66 -10.83 -3.64
CA TYR A 49 -47.34 -10.43 -4.87
C TYR A 49 -46.44 -10.69 -6.07
N MET A 50 -47.04 -11.30 -7.10
CA MET A 50 -46.45 -11.46 -8.42
C MET A 50 -46.50 -10.15 -9.20
N SER A 51 -45.48 -9.86 -10.00
CA SER A 51 -45.69 -9.25 -11.32
C SER A 51 -44.55 -9.62 -12.26
N ASN A 52 -44.96 -9.86 -13.49
CA ASN A 52 -44.22 -10.48 -14.58
C ASN A 52 -44.05 -9.40 -15.65
N THR A 53 -42.84 -8.96 -15.95
CA THR A 53 -42.57 -8.12 -17.13
C THR A 53 -41.26 -8.55 -17.79
N LYS A 54 -41.41 -8.92 -19.05
CA LYS A 54 -40.37 -9.41 -19.96
C LYS A 54 -39.41 -8.27 -20.30
N GLY A 55 -38.11 -8.47 -20.04
CA GLY A 55 -37.01 -7.64 -20.56
C GLY A 55 -36.11 -8.51 -21.44
N ALA A 56 -35.91 -8.09 -22.68
CA ALA A 56 -35.07 -8.77 -23.67
C ALA A 56 -33.58 -8.73 -23.28
N PRO A 57 -32.78 -9.77 -23.59
CA PRO A 57 -31.37 -9.78 -23.22
C PRO A 57 -30.56 -8.98 -24.24
N LEU A 58 -29.87 -7.93 -23.76
CA LEU A 58 -28.77 -7.31 -24.49
C LEU A 58 -27.60 -8.31 -24.49
N ARG A 59 -27.27 -8.86 -25.67
CA ARG A 59 -26.05 -9.63 -25.89
C ARG A 59 -24.83 -8.71 -25.72
N CYS A 60 -24.18 -8.80 -24.57
CA CYS A 60 -22.80 -8.35 -24.45
C CYS A 60 -21.90 -9.51 -24.91
N SER A 61 -21.03 -9.27 -25.89
CA SER A 61 -20.02 -10.25 -26.30
C SER A 61 -19.04 -10.44 -25.15
N SER A 62 -19.16 -11.54 -24.41
CA SER A 62 -18.25 -11.90 -23.34
C SER A 62 -16.87 -12.20 -23.91
N ARG A 63 -15.87 -11.39 -23.54
CA ARG A 63 -14.46 -11.83 -23.61
C ARG A 63 -14.30 -13.05 -22.69
N PRO A 64 -13.42 -14.01 -23.03
CA PRO A 64 -13.18 -15.15 -22.16
C PRO A 64 -12.64 -14.64 -20.83
N GLN A 65 -13.46 -14.68 -19.78
CA GLN A 65 -13.01 -14.47 -18.42
C GLN A 65 -12.13 -15.67 -18.04
N PRO A 66 -10.98 -15.45 -17.38
CA PRO A 66 -10.18 -16.54 -16.87
C PRO A 66 -11.02 -17.34 -15.87
N LYS A 67 -11.11 -18.66 -16.07
CA LYS A 67 -11.80 -19.55 -15.14
C LYS A 67 -10.99 -19.61 -13.85
N ALA A 68 -11.58 -19.19 -12.74
CA ALA A 68 -11.01 -19.46 -11.42
C ALA A 68 -10.83 -20.97 -11.26
N MET A 69 -9.60 -21.42 -10.99
CA MET A 69 -9.34 -22.82 -10.66
C MET A 69 -9.78 -23.06 -9.22
N ALA A 70 -10.93 -23.71 -9.05
CA ALA A 70 -11.31 -24.26 -7.74
C ALA A 70 -10.39 -25.46 -7.45
N SER A 71 -9.53 -25.34 -6.44
CA SER A 71 -8.70 -26.45 -5.96
C SER A 71 -9.62 -27.48 -5.29
N GLY A 72 -9.77 -28.63 -5.93
CA GLY A 72 -10.49 -29.78 -5.39
C GLY A 72 -9.53 -30.67 -4.59
N ASN A 73 -9.93 -30.96 -3.34
CA ASN A 73 -9.51 -32.06 -2.47
C ASN A 73 -8.01 -32.36 -2.33
N VAL A 74 -7.48 -31.92 -1.19
CA VAL A 74 -6.18 -32.33 -0.62
C VAL A 74 -6.26 -33.79 -0.13
N PRO A 75 -5.32 -34.68 -0.51
CA PRO A 75 -5.01 -35.86 0.28
C PRO A 75 -3.96 -35.50 1.34
N THR A 76 -4.28 -35.79 2.59
CA THR A 76 -3.39 -35.74 3.74
C THR A 76 -2.22 -36.71 3.57
N SER A 77 -0.98 -36.21 3.46
CA SER A 77 0.19 -37.01 3.83
C SER A 77 1.46 -36.16 4.04
N LEU A 78 1.94 -36.27 5.28
CA LEU A 78 3.33 -36.26 5.73
C LEU A 78 4.12 -34.95 5.66
N VAL A 79 4.27 -34.41 6.87
CA VAL A 79 5.22 -33.42 7.34
C VAL A 79 6.63 -33.76 6.88
N ASN A 80 7.23 -32.88 6.10
CA ASN A 80 8.68 -32.70 6.07
C ASN A 80 8.94 -31.21 6.28
N GLU A 81 9.67 -30.92 7.34
CA GLU A 81 10.19 -29.60 7.66
C GLU A 81 11.19 -29.17 6.58
N GLU A 82 10.77 -28.29 5.66
CA GLU A 82 11.69 -27.47 4.88
C GLU A 82 11.73 -26.07 5.48
N LEU A 83 12.78 -25.84 6.27
CA LEU A 83 13.22 -24.54 6.75
C LEU A 83 13.73 -23.71 5.56
N GLY A 84 13.21 -22.49 5.42
CA GLY A 84 13.86 -21.39 4.71
C GLY A 84 13.62 -21.30 3.20
N LEU A 85 12.40 -20.97 2.79
CA LEU A 85 12.16 -20.40 1.45
C LEU A 85 12.77 -18.99 1.41
N VAL A 86 14.06 -18.92 1.07
CA VAL A 86 14.68 -17.71 0.55
C VAL A 86 13.93 -17.34 -0.72
N GLU A 87 13.15 -16.26 -0.68
CA GLU A 87 12.49 -15.71 -1.87
C GLU A 87 13.55 -15.49 -2.94
N LYS A 88 13.52 -16.31 -4.01
CA LYS A 88 14.38 -16.08 -5.17
C LYS A 88 14.04 -14.68 -5.70
N PRO A 89 15.02 -13.76 -5.80
CA PRO A 89 14.74 -12.43 -6.32
C PRO A 89 14.17 -12.57 -7.73
N ALA A 90 13.21 -11.71 -8.05
CA ALA A 90 12.68 -11.60 -9.40
C ALA A 90 13.87 -11.44 -10.38
N GLN A 91 13.96 -12.33 -11.36
CA GLN A 91 15.02 -12.30 -12.38
C GLN A 91 14.81 -11.13 -13.35
N GLU A 92 13.57 -10.68 -13.49
CA GLU A 92 13.15 -9.61 -14.39
C GLU A 92 11.99 -8.82 -13.78
N VAL A 93 11.97 -7.51 -14.00
CA VAL A 93 10.84 -6.63 -13.64
C VAL A 93 10.16 -6.16 -14.92
N VAL A 94 8.86 -6.43 -15.02
CA VAL A 94 8.00 -5.97 -16.10
C VAL A 94 7.15 -4.80 -15.61
N HIS A 95 6.90 -3.84 -16.50
CA HIS A 95 6.12 -2.65 -16.18
C HIS A 95 4.84 -2.58 -17.00
N PHE A 96 3.76 -2.22 -16.31
CA PHE A 96 2.52 -1.78 -16.94
C PHE A 96 2.16 -0.39 -16.45
N TYR A 97 1.62 0.43 -17.33
CA TYR A 97 1.26 1.81 -17.09
C TYR A 97 -0.23 1.98 -17.26
N ARG A 98 -0.84 2.75 -16.35
CA ARG A 98 -2.26 3.05 -16.38
C ARG A 98 -2.51 4.54 -16.17
N ILE A 99 -3.46 5.08 -16.93
CA ILE A 99 -3.91 6.47 -16.81
C ILE A 99 -5.44 6.54 -16.61
N PRO A 100 -5.97 7.59 -15.97
CA PRO A 100 -5.26 8.51 -15.10
C PRO A 100 -4.97 7.87 -13.71
N LEU A 101 -4.02 8.41 -12.95
CA LEU A 101 -3.80 7.98 -11.55
C LEU A 101 -4.84 8.61 -10.61
N ILE A 102 -5.16 9.88 -10.83
CA ILE A 102 -6.10 10.68 -10.04
C ILE A 102 -7.11 11.36 -10.96
N GLN A 103 -8.28 11.69 -10.42
CA GLN A 103 -9.31 12.44 -11.15
C GLN A 103 -8.80 13.83 -11.58
N GLU A 104 -9.40 14.38 -12.63
CA GLU A 104 -8.96 15.65 -13.22
C GLU A 104 -9.04 16.83 -12.23
N SER A 105 -10.09 16.89 -11.41
CA SER A 105 -10.24 17.92 -10.36
C SER A 105 -9.10 17.86 -9.33
N ALA A 106 -8.80 16.68 -8.80
CA ALA A 106 -7.70 16.47 -7.88
C ALA A 106 -6.34 16.80 -8.52
N ASN A 107 -6.18 16.54 -9.83
CA ASN A 107 -4.99 16.91 -10.58
C ASN A 107 -4.82 18.43 -10.70
N GLU A 108 -5.91 19.18 -10.90
CA GLU A 108 -5.88 20.65 -10.91
C GLU A 108 -5.59 21.24 -9.54
N GLU A 109 -6.16 20.69 -8.47
CA GLU A 109 -5.87 21.11 -7.09
C GLU A 109 -4.41 20.87 -6.71
N LEU A 110 -3.87 19.72 -7.10
CA LEU A 110 -2.46 19.41 -6.93
C LEU A 110 -1.59 20.39 -7.73
N LEU A 111 -1.93 20.67 -8.99
CA LEU A 111 -1.21 21.66 -9.80
C LEU A 111 -1.19 23.05 -9.15
N LYS A 112 -2.33 23.53 -8.63
CA LYS A 112 -2.41 24.81 -7.90
C LYS A 112 -1.53 24.83 -6.65
N SER A 113 -1.54 23.73 -5.90
CA SER A 113 -0.72 23.57 -4.70
C SER A 113 0.79 23.60 -5.04
N VAL A 114 1.17 22.94 -6.13
CA VAL A 114 2.56 22.89 -6.63
C VAL A 114 3.01 24.26 -7.14
N GLN A 115 2.16 24.99 -7.86
CA GLN A 115 2.45 26.36 -8.30
C GLN A 115 2.74 27.27 -7.11
N THR A 116 1.89 27.20 -6.08
CA THR A 116 2.01 28.04 -4.89
C THR A 116 3.22 27.69 -4.03
N LYS A 117 3.46 26.39 -3.81
CA LYS A 117 4.47 25.93 -2.83
C LYS A 117 5.85 25.69 -3.43
N VAL A 118 5.93 25.32 -4.71
CA VAL A 118 7.18 24.89 -5.36
C VAL A 118 7.61 25.92 -6.41
N SER A 119 6.79 26.16 -7.44
CA SER A 119 7.15 27.09 -8.50
C SER A 119 5.99 27.43 -9.43
N ASN A 120 5.75 28.73 -9.64
CA ASN A 120 4.82 29.26 -10.65
C ASN A 120 5.24 28.94 -12.10
N GLN A 121 6.45 28.44 -12.33
CA GLN A 121 6.91 28.04 -13.66
C GLN A 121 6.27 26.72 -14.11
N ILE A 122 5.77 25.91 -13.17
CA ILE A 122 5.07 24.65 -13.45
C ILE A 122 3.66 24.97 -13.95
N VAL A 123 3.41 24.71 -15.23
CA VAL A 123 2.16 25.08 -15.92
C VAL A 123 1.22 23.90 -16.15
N GLY A 124 1.72 22.68 -15.99
CA GLY A 124 0.92 21.49 -16.22
C GLY A 124 1.42 20.31 -15.40
N LEU A 125 0.49 19.41 -15.11
CA LEU A 125 0.72 18.16 -14.40
C LEU A 125 -0.07 17.05 -15.09
N LYS A 126 0.61 15.94 -15.39
CA LYS A 126 -0.05 14.70 -15.82
C LYS A 126 0.42 13.56 -14.92
N THR A 127 -0.49 12.64 -14.65
CA THR A 127 -0.25 11.53 -13.73
C THR A 127 -0.44 10.20 -14.41
N GLU A 128 0.35 9.23 -13.99
CA GLU A 128 0.32 7.86 -14.47
C GLU A 128 0.61 6.94 -13.30
N GLN A 129 -0.07 5.80 -13.28
CA GLN A 129 0.20 4.72 -12.37
C GLN A 129 1.12 3.71 -13.05
N CYS A 130 2.17 3.25 -12.37
CA CYS A 130 3.05 2.20 -12.86
C CYS A 130 2.97 0.98 -11.94
N PHE A 131 2.73 -0.18 -12.54
CA PHE A 131 2.77 -1.48 -11.90
C PHE A 131 4.12 -2.10 -12.17
N ASN A 132 4.91 -2.29 -11.12
CA ASN A 132 6.19 -2.96 -11.16
C ASN A 132 5.96 -4.43 -10.80
N ILE A 133 6.27 -5.36 -11.70
CA ILE A 133 5.91 -6.77 -11.55
C ILE A 133 7.18 -7.60 -11.62
N GLY A 134 7.53 -8.23 -10.51
CA GLY A 134 8.66 -9.13 -10.39
C GLY A 134 8.28 -10.52 -10.88
N LEU A 135 9.04 -11.05 -11.83
CA LEU A 135 8.83 -12.37 -12.39
C LEU A 135 9.98 -13.31 -11.99
N ALA A 136 9.63 -14.53 -11.58
CA ALA A 136 10.59 -15.62 -11.38
C ALA A 136 11.05 -16.24 -12.71
N SER A 137 10.19 -16.20 -13.74
CA SER A 137 10.47 -16.74 -15.07
C SER A 137 9.64 -16.02 -16.14
N LYS A 138 9.96 -16.25 -17.41
CA LYS A 138 9.24 -15.64 -18.54
C LYS A 138 7.79 -16.09 -18.56
N ILE A 139 6.88 -15.14 -18.74
CA ILE A 139 5.44 -15.36 -18.83
C ILE A 139 5.01 -15.67 -20.27
N SER A 140 4.07 -16.60 -20.45
CA SER A 140 3.47 -16.90 -21.77
C SER A 140 2.54 -15.78 -22.24
N SER A 141 2.26 -15.72 -23.55
CA SER A 141 1.35 -14.71 -24.12
C SER A 141 -0.08 -14.79 -23.55
N GLU A 142 -0.57 -16.01 -23.28
CA GLU A 142 -1.88 -16.23 -22.65
C GLU A 142 -1.92 -15.67 -21.23
N LYS A 143 -0.91 -16.00 -20.42
CA LYS A 143 -0.78 -15.49 -19.05
C LYS A 143 -0.60 -13.97 -19.02
N LEU A 144 0.11 -13.40 -19.98
CA LEU A 144 0.25 -11.95 -20.14
C LEU A 144 -1.11 -11.29 -20.45
N SER A 145 -1.98 -11.95 -21.21
CA SER A 145 -3.35 -11.45 -21.47
C SER A 145 -4.21 -11.47 -20.19
N THR A 146 -4.08 -12.51 -19.36
CA THR A 146 -4.71 -12.58 -18.04
C THR A 146 -4.20 -11.46 -17.13
N LEU A 147 -2.89 -11.20 -17.11
CA LEU A 147 -2.29 -10.13 -16.32
C LEU A 147 -2.80 -8.75 -16.76
N LYS A 148 -2.88 -8.51 -18.07
CA LYS A 148 -3.50 -7.28 -18.62
C LYS A 148 -4.96 -7.14 -18.19
N TRP A 149 -5.71 -8.24 -18.14
CA TRP A 149 -7.09 -8.22 -17.68
C TRP A 149 -7.20 -7.91 -16.18
N ILE A 150 -6.33 -8.46 -15.34
CA ILE A 150 -6.29 -8.18 -13.89
C ILE A 150 -5.98 -6.71 -13.61
N LEU A 151 -5.05 -6.12 -14.37
CA LEU A 151 -4.59 -4.73 -14.17
C LEU A 151 -5.46 -3.69 -14.88
N GLY A 152 -6.26 -4.11 -15.85
CA GLY A 152 -7.10 -3.25 -16.67
C GLY A 152 -8.35 -2.79 -15.93
N GLU A 153 -8.82 -1.59 -16.25
CA GLU A 153 -10.14 -1.12 -15.80
C GLU A 153 -11.22 -1.80 -16.65
N THR A 154 -12.31 -2.26 -16.04
CA THR A 154 -13.39 -2.99 -16.74
C THR A 154 -13.97 -2.21 -17.92
N TYR A 155 -14.08 -0.89 -17.79
CA TYR A 155 -14.75 -0.01 -18.75
C TYR A 155 -13.80 0.78 -19.66
N GLU A 156 -12.49 0.77 -19.35
CA GLU A 156 -11.47 1.54 -20.09
C GLU A 156 -10.17 0.71 -20.26
N PRO A 157 -10.24 -0.46 -20.93
CA PRO A 157 -9.08 -1.33 -21.10
C PRO A 157 -7.93 -0.71 -21.91
N GLU A 158 -8.21 0.29 -22.74
CA GLU A 158 -7.24 1.05 -23.53
C GLU A 158 -6.31 1.93 -22.69
N ASN A 159 -6.72 2.22 -21.45
CA ASN A 159 -5.96 3.04 -20.53
C ASN A 159 -4.80 2.28 -19.85
N LEU A 160 -4.63 0.99 -20.15
CA LEU A 160 -3.50 0.16 -19.71
C LEU A 160 -2.55 -0.13 -20.89
N ALA A 161 -1.27 0.15 -20.73
CA ALA A 161 -0.24 -0.15 -21.72
C ALA A 161 1.05 -0.69 -21.10
N THR A 162 1.89 -1.33 -21.91
CA THR A 162 3.24 -1.76 -21.51
C THR A 162 4.26 -0.61 -21.61
N GLU A 163 3.94 0.43 -22.40
CA GLU A 163 4.74 1.64 -22.52
C GLU A 163 4.09 2.80 -21.77
N SER A 164 4.91 3.74 -21.29
CA SER A 164 4.43 4.93 -20.59
C SER A 164 3.72 5.90 -21.54
N PHE A 165 2.54 6.36 -21.15
CA PHE A 165 1.76 7.37 -21.85
C PHE A 165 2.38 8.77 -21.69
N LEU A 166 3.14 9.00 -20.62
CA LEU A 166 3.75 10.30 -20.32
C LEU A 166 4.84 10.67 -21.33
N VAL A 167 5.61 9.70 -21.83
CA VAL A 167 6.67 9.94 -22.81
C VAL A 167 6.11 10.49 -24.13
N LYS A 168 4.91 10.06 -24.51
CA LYS A 168 4.24 10.45 -25.77
C LYS A 168 3.61 11.85 -25.72
N LYS A 169 3.54 12.47 -24.53
CA LYS A 169 2.88 13.76 -24.31
C LYS A 169 3.85 14.92 -24.04
N ARG A 170 5.10 14.82 -24.49
CA ARG A 170 6.02 15.97 -24.43
C ARG A 170 5.48 17.08 -25.32
N GLN A 171 5.25 18.26 -24.74
CA GLN A 171 4.76 19.42 -25.47
C GLN A 171 5.95 20.23 -25.97
N GLU A 172 5.92 20.60 -27.26
CA GLU A 172 6.96 21.44 -27.84
C GLU A 172 7.03 22.79 -27.12
N GLY A 173 8.24 23.21 -26.75
CA GLY A 173 8.50 24.49 -26.08
C GLY A 173 8.40 24.49 -24.55
N LEU A 174 8.07 23.36 -23.90
CA LEU A 174 8.07 23.23 -22.45
C LEU A 174 9.12 22.22 -21.97
N ASN A 175 9.74 22.51 -20.82
CA ASN A 175 10.61 21.56 -20.13
C ASN A 175 9.74 20.53 -19.40
N THR A 176 10.14 19.27 -19.47
CA THR A 176 9.40 18.17 -18.84
C THR A 176 10.28 17.40 -17.86
N VAL A 177 9.78 17.18 -16.65
CA VAL A 177 10.44 16.35 -15.62
C VAL A 177 9.47 15.26 -15.17
N ILE A 178 9.95 14.03 -15.05
CA ILE A 178 9.19 12.90 -14.50
C ILE A 178 9.70 12.63 -13.10
N VAL A 179 8.79 12.62 -12.13
CA VAL A 179 9.04 12.19 -10.77
C VAL A 179 8.25 10.92 -10.51
N GLU A 180 8.94 9.83 -10.22
CA GLU A 180 8.33 8.54 -9.87
C GLU A 180 8.49 8.30 -8.37
N VAL A 181 7.40 7.92 -7.72
CA VAL A 181 7.34 7.64 -6.29
C VAL A 181 6.68 6.29 -6.08
N GLY A 182 7.28 5.46 -5.24
CA GLY A 182 6.71 4.16 -4.88
C GLY A 182 7.09 3.74 -3.46
N PRO A 183 6.60 2.58 -3.01
CA PRO A 183 6.95 2.03 -1.70
C PRO A 183 8.45 1.75 -1.61
N ARG A 184 8.99 1.82 -0.39
CA ARG A 184 10.36 1.37 -0.14
C ARG A 184 10.48 -0.12 -0.46
N LEU A 185 11.56 -0.50 -1.14
CA LEU A 185 11.76 -1.88 -1.59
C LEU A 185 12.07 -2.86 -0.45
N SER A 186 12.43 -2.33 0.74
CA SER A 186 12.82 -3.09 1.93
C SER A 186 11.69 -3.89 2.57
N PHE A 187 10.43 -3.61 2.24
CA PHE A 187 9.28 -4.38 2.73
C PHE A 187 8.24 -4.54 1.61
N THR A 188 7.41 -5.57 1.71
CA THR A 188 6.32 -5.83 0.77
C THR A 188 5.05 -5.12 1.23
N THR A 189 4.38 -4.39 0.35
CA THR A 189 3.14 -3.69 0.72
C THR A 189 1.96 -4.66 0.86
N ALA A 190 0.96 -4.29 1.68
CA ALA A 190 -0.29 -5.04 1.77
C ALA A 190 -0.99 -5.17 0.41
N TRP A 191 -0.87 -4.16 -0.45
CA TRP A 191 -1.37 -4.23 -1.81
C TRP A 191 -0.66 -5.31 -2.63
N SER A 192 0.68 -5.38 -2.53
CA SER A 192 1.47 -6.41 -3.22
C SER A 192 1.07 -7.81 -2.80
N SER A 193 0.96 -8.09 -1.50
CA SER A 193 0.58 -9.43 -1.01
C SER A 193 -0.78 -9.88 -1.55
N ASN A 194 -1.77 -8.97 -1.54
CA ASN A 194 -3.10 -9.27 -2.11
C ASN A 194 -3.03 -9.47 -3.62
N ALA A 195 -2.26 -8.65 -4.32
CA ALA A 195 -2.20 -8.70 -5.77
C ALA A 195 -1.46 -9.95 -6.29
N VAL A 196 -0.41 -10.39 -5.58
CA VAL A 196 0.26 -11.67 -5.83
C VAL A 196 -0.69 -12.85 -5.56
N SER A 197 -1.46 -12.82 -4.47
CA SER A 197 -2.46 -13.85 -4.16
C SER A 197 -3.55 -13.99 -5.24
N ILE A 198 -4.03 -12.86 -5.77
CA ILE A 198 -4.95 -12.84 -6.93
C ILE A 198 -4.29 -13.45 -8.16
N CYS A 199 -3.04 -13.07 -8.46
CA CYS A 199 -2.29 -13.62 -9.59
C CYS A 199 -2.14 -15.15 -9.48
N GLN A 200 -1.74 -15.65 -8.31
CA GLN A 200 -1.64 -17.09 -8.03
C GLN A 200 -2.97 -17.80 -8.23
N SER A 201 -4.07 -17.22 -7.74
CA SER A 201 -5.44 -17.77 -7.91
C SER A 201 -5.88 -17.82 -9.38
N CYS A 202 -5.34 -16.94 -10.22
CA CYS A 202 -5.55 -16.92 -11.67
C CYS A 202 -4.54 -17.79 -12.46
N GLY A 203 -3.70 -18.57 -11.78
CA GLY A 203 -2.70 -19.46 -12.42
C GLY A 203 -1.41 -18.76 -12.86
N LEU A 204 -1.18 -17.51 -12.42
CA LEU A 204 0.04 -16.73 -12.67
C LEU A 204 1.05 -16.94 -11.52
N THR A 205 1.60 -18.15 -11.43
CA THR A 205 2.57 -18.53 -10.38
C THR A 205 3.95 -17.91 -10.57
N GLU A 206 4.23 -17.34 -11.74
CA GLU A 206 5.49 -16.69 -12.06
C GLU A 206 5.66 -15.32 -11.41
N VAL A 207 4.56 -14.69 -10.97
CA VAL A 207 4.58 -13.38 -10.32
C VAL A 207 5.03 -13.55 -8.87
N THR A 208 6.23 -13.07 -8.55
CA THR A 208 6.78 -13.15 -7.19
C THR A 208 6.41 -11.95 -6.33
N ARG A 209 6.41 -10.76 -6.93
CA ARG A 209 6.13 -9.51 -6.25
C ARG A 209 5.47 -8.53 -7.20
N MET A 210 4.52 -7.73 -6.73
CA MET A 210 3.86 -6.72 -7.57
C MET A 210 3.60 -5.45 -6.78
N GLU A 211 4.23 -4.35 -7.16
CA GLU A 211 4.10 -3.06 -6.47
C GLU A 211 3.52 -1.98 -7.37
N ARG A 212 2.91 -0.98 -6.76
CA ARG A 212 2.38 0.21 -7.44
C ARG A 212 3.25 1.41 -7.15
N SER A 213 3.58 2.15 -8.20
CA SER A 213 4.23 3.46 -8.14
C SER A 213 3.39 4.49 -8.88
N ARG A 214 3.63 5.75 -8.54
CA ARG A 214 2.94 6.93 -9.04
C ARG A 214 3.95 7.79 -9.78
N ARG A 215 3.64 8.14 -11.01
CA ARG A 215 4.49 8.92 -11.90
C ARG A 215 3.81 10.25 -12.18
N TYR A 216 4.56 11.32 -11.99
CA TYR A 216 4.12 12.69 -12.18
C TYR A 216 4.98 13.34 -13.26
N LEU A 217 4.36 13.72 -14.38
CA LEU A 217 4.99 14.51 -15.43
C LEU A 217 4.68 15.99 -15.18
N LEU A 218 5.71 16.74 -14.84
CA LEU A 218 5.65 18.19 -14.65
C LEU A 218 6.01 18.89 -15.96
N TYR A 219 5.16 19.83 -16.39
CA TYR A 219 5.43 20.74 -17.49
C TYR A 219 5.82 22.09 -16.94
N SER A 220 6.99 22.61 -17.33
CA SER A 220 7.52 23.88 -16.84
C SER A 220 7.97 24.79 -17.99
N LYS A 221 7.73 26.09 -17.84
CA LYS A 221 8.23 27.13 -18.76
C LYS A 221 9.76 27.26 -18.73
N GLY A 222 10.38 26.93 -17.61
CA GLY A 222 11.83 26.96 -17.41
C GLY A 222 12.39 25.63 -16.90
N ALA A 223 13.72 25.49 -16.85
CA ALA A 223 14.35 24.33 -16.26
C ALA A 223 14.07 24.32 -14.74
N LEU A 224 13.53 23.21 -14.23
CA LEU A 224 13.32 23.04 -12.80
C LEU A 224 14.64 22.70 -12.13
N GLN A 225 14.91 23.35 -11.01
CA GLN A 225 16.08 23.08 -10.18
C GLN A 225 15.85 21.84 -9.32
N GLU A 226 16.93 21.18 -8.89
CA GLU A 226 16.84 19.95 -8.08
C GLU A 226 16.06 20.15 -6.77
N HIS A 227 16.24 21.29 -6.08
CA HIS A 227 15.49 21.61 -4.87
C HIS A 227 13.96 21.65 -5.11
N GLN A 228 13.52 22.18 -6.26
CA GLN A 228 12.10 22.24 -6.63
C GLN A 228 11.53 20.86 -6.89
N ILE A 229 12.32 19.97 -7.49
CA ILE A 229 11.94 18.57 -7.71
C ILE A 229 11.80 17.85 -6.36
N ASN A 230 12.73 18.10 -5.42
CA ASN A 230 12.70 17.51 -4.08
C ASN A 230 11.53 18.04 -3.24
N GLU A 231 11.22 19.34 -3.32
CA GLU A 231 10.04 19.93 -2.67
C GLU A 231 8.74 19.34 -3.22
N PHE A 232 8.63 19.22 -4.55
CA PHE A 232 7.49 18.55 -5.19
C PHE A 232 7.38 17.10 -4.71
N ALA A 233 8.48 16.36 -4.72
CA ALA A 233 8.49 14.97 -4.26
C ALA A 233 7.98 14.88 -2.83
N ALA A 234 8.50 15.71 -1.90
CA ALA A 234 8.08 15.74 -0.50
C ALA A 234 6.59 16.05 -0.29
N MET A 235 5.92 16.70 -1.26
CA MET A 235 4.47 16.93 -1.21
C MET A 235 3.64 15.69 -1.58
N VAL A 236 4.18 14.78 -2.41
CA VAL A 236 3.39 13.68 -3.00
C VAL A 236 3.68 12.30 -2.40
N HIS A 237 4.76 12.15 -1.62
CA HIS A 237 5.14 10.88 -1.00
C HIS A 237 5.10 10.94 0.53
N ASP A 238 4.82 9.80 1.14
CA ASP A 238 5.04 9.61 2.58
C ASP A 238 6.51 9.26 2.84
N ARG A 239 7.20 10.13 3.58
CA ARG A 239 8.61 9.96 3.96
C ARG A 239 8.89 8.62 4.65
N MET A 240 7.93 8.08 5.42
CA MET A 240 8.13 6.86 6.20
C MET A 240 8.06 5.62 5.32
N THR A 241 7.08 5.55 4.41
CA THR A 241 6.76 4.30 3.69
C THR A 241 7.18 4.31 2.23
N GLU A 242 7.43 5.47 1.65
CA GLU A 242 7.70 5.65 0.22
C GLU A 242 9.05 6.32 -0.04
N CYS A 243 9.54 6.21 -1.27
CA CYS A 243 10.70 6.93 -1.75
C CYS A 243 10.58 7.31 -3.22
N VAL A 244 11.42 8.25 -3.65
CA VAL A 244 11.56 8.67 -5.05
C VAL A 244 12.42 7.66 -5.78
N TYR A 245 11.96 7.17 -6.93
CA TYR A 245 12.73 6.33 -7.82
C TYR A 245 13.47 7.19 -8.84
N GLY A 246 14.80 7.26 -8.72
CA GLY A 246 15.64 8.02 -9.66
C GLY A 246 15.72 7.39 -11.06
N GLN A 247 15.44 6.10 -11.15
CA GLN A 247 15.39 5.35 -12.41
C GLN A 247 14.26 4.32 -12.37
N ARG A 248 13.86 3.84 -13.54
CA ARG A 248 12.90 2.74 -13.65
C ARG A 248 13.43 1.52 -12.88
N LEU A 249 12.57 0.92 -12.06
CA LEU A 249 12.93 -0.20 -11.22
C LEU A 249 13.33 -1.43 -12.05
N ALA A 250 14.56 -1.92 -11.89
CA ALA A 250 15.05 -3.09 -12.62
C ALA A 250 14.96 -4.40 -11.80
N SER A 251 14.91 -4.31 -10.48
CA SER A 251 14.84 -5.46 -9.58
C SER A 251 14.17 -5.10 -8.25
N PHE A 252 13.52 -6.07 -7.62
CA PHE A 252 13.03 -5.99 -6.23
C PHE A 252 14.05 -6.48 -5.21
N GLY A 253 15.20 -6.98 -5.67
CA GLY A 253 16.26 -7.48 -4.79
C GLY A 253 16.77 -6.37 -3.89
N THR A 254 16.73 -6.60 -2.58
CA THR A 254 17.45 -5.77 -1.62
C THR A 254 18.83 -6.38 -1.43
N SER A 255 19.89 -5.57 -1.46
CA SER A 255 21.27 -6.03 -1.27
C SER A 255 21.62 -6.38 0.18
N VAL A 256 20.62 -6.52 1.05
CA VAL A 256 20.81 -6.77 2.48
C VAL A 256 20.86 -8.29 2.67
N ALA A 257 22.05 -8.80 2.96
CA ALA A 257 22.22 -10.16 3.44
C ALA A 257 21.73 -10.24 4.89
N PRO A 258 21.04 -11.31 5.31
CA PRO A 258 20.74 -11.55 6.71
C PRO A 258 22.02 -11.54 7.54
N GLU A 259 21.99 -10.84 8.68
CA GLU A 259 23.11 -10.81 9.62
C GLU A 259 23.26 -12.17 10.32
N GLU A 260 24.50 -12.61 10.55
CA GLU A 260 24.78 -13.85 11.26
C GLU A 260 24.42 -13.75 12.74
N VAL A 261 23.98 -14.87 13.32
CA VAL A 261 23.73 -14.97 14.76
C VAL A 261 25.06 -14.90 15.50
N ARG A 262 25.15 -14.00 16.49
CA ARG A 262 26.37 -13.80 17.29
C ARG A 262 26.16 -14.19 18.74
N PHE A 263 27.20 -14.76 19.35
CA PHE A 263 27.24 -15.06 20.78
C PHE A 263 27.76 -13.86 21.56
N VAL A 264 27.05 -13.49 22.62
CA VAL A 264 27.44 -12.41 23.53
C VAL A 264 28.25 -13.03 24.68
N PRO A 265 29.53 -12.65 24.88
CA PRO A 265 30.44 -13.26 25.84
C PRO A 265 30.13 -12.86 27.30
N VAL A 266 28.98 -13.27 27.82
CA VAL A 266 28.51 -12.98 29.18
C VAL A 266 29.24 -13.81 30.23
N ILE A 267 29.70 -15.03 29.91
CA ILE A 267 30.51 -15.83 30.83
C ILE A 267 31.85 -15.14 31.09
N GLU A 268 32.50 -14.67 30.03
CA GLU A 268 33.85 -14.13 30.10
C GLU A 268 33.86 -12.68 30.59
N ARG A 269 32.88 -11.87 30.17
CA ARG A 269 32.85 -10.42 30.44
C ARG A 269 31.76 -10.01 31.42
N GLY A 270 30.94 -10.95 31.87
CA GLY A 270 29.86 -10.70 32.82
C GLY A 270 28.86 -9.67 32.31
N ARG A 271 28.33 -8.89 33.26
CA ARG A 271 27.34 -7.83 33.03
C ARG A 271 27.74 -6.81 31.96
N LYS A 272 29.04 -6.51 31.79
CA LYS A 272 29.50 -5.51 30.80
C LYS A 272 29.16 -5.89 29.36
N ALA A 273 29.21 -7.19 29.02
CA ALA A 273 28.81 -7.63 27.68
C ALA A 273 27.31 -7.44 27.43
N LEU A 274 26.48 -7.55 28.47
CA LEU A 274 25.03 -7.29 28.39
C LEU A 274 24.72 -5.78 28.28
N GLU A 275 25.49 -4.92 28.96
CA GLU A 275 25.34 -3.47 28.84
C GLU A 275 25.66 -2.98 27.42
N GLU A 276 26.73 -3.50 26.81
CA GLU A 276 27.12 -3.15 25.44
C GLU A 276 26.06 -3.56 24.42
N ILE A 277 25.59 -4.81 24.47
CA ILE A 277 24.56 -5.29 23.52
C ILE A 277 23.20 -4.61 23.75
N ASN A 278 22.88 -4.24 25.00
CA ASN A 278 21.66 -3.49 25.33
C ASN A 278 21.66 -2.12 24.64
N GLN A 279 22.79 -1.41 24.65
CA GLN A 279 22.94 -0.13 23.96
C GLN A 279 22.98 -0.29 22.44
N GLU A 280 23.69 -1.30 21.95
CA GLU A 280 23.87 -1.54 20.52
C GLU A 280 22.55 -1.90 19.82
N MET A 281 21.74 -2.79 20.42
CA MET A 281 20.47 -3.25 19.83
C MET A 281 19.24 -2.52 20.38
N GLY A 282 19.42 -1.62 21.36
CA GLY A 282 18.31 -0.89 21.98
C GLY A 282 17.32 -1.79 22.72
N LEU A 283 17.82 -2.75 23.51
CA LEU A 283 16.98 -3.74 24.21
C LEU A 283 16.18 -3.16 25.38
N ALA A 284 16.55 -1.97 25.86
CA ALA A 284 15.90 -1.27 26.97
C ALA A 284 15.85 -2.06 28.29
N PHE A 285 16.85 -2.89 28.57
CA PHE A 285 16.98 -3.56 29.86
C PHE A 285 17.25 -2.56 30.99
N ASP A 286 16.56 -2.74 32.11
CA ASP A 286 16.81 -2.00 33.34
C ASP A 286 17.91 -2.67 34.20
N GLU A 287 18.22 -2.05 35.34
CA GLU A 287 19.23 -2.56 36.27
C GLU A 287 18.91 -3.96 36.83
N GLN A 288 17.62 -4.26 37.03
CA GLN A 288 17.20 -5.56 37.58
C GLN A 288 17.30 -6.65 36.52
N ASP A 289 16.89 -6.35 35.29
CA ASP A 289 16.99 -7.21 34.11
C ASP A 289 18.45 -7.57 33.85
N LEU A 290 19.36 -6.58 33.80
CA LEU A 290 20.80 -6.83 33.60
C LEU A 290 21.37 -7.74 34.68
N GLN A 291 21.01 -7.51 35.95
CA GLN A 291 21.47 -8.33 37.06
C GLN A 291 20.87 -9.75 37.04
N TYR A 292 19.62 -9.88 36.63
CA TYR A 292 18.92 -11.16 36.52
C TYR A 292 19.50 -11.99 35.37
N TYR A 293 19.59 -11.44 34.16
CA TYR A 293 20.11 -12.15 32.99
C TYR A 293 21.59 -12.50 33.14
N THR A 294 22.40 -11.64 33.76
CA THR A 294 23.80 -11.99 34.05
C THR A 294 23.87 -13.24 34.91
N ARG A 295 23.10 -13.29 36.02
CA ARG A 295 23.08 -14.47 36.90
C ARG A 295 22.53 -15.70 36.18
N LEU A 296 21.45 -15.55 35.43
CA LEU A 296 20.85 -16.64 34.67
C LEU A 296 21.85 -17.31 33.71
N PHE A 297 22.57 -16.52 32.89
CA PHE A 297 23.52 -17.09 31.92
C PHE A 297 24.82 -17.58 32.54
N VAL A 298 25.31 -16.95 33.60
CA VAL A 298 26.57 -17.31 34.25
C VAL A 298 26.40 -18.47 35.24
N GLU A 299 25.36 -18.44 36.07
CA GLU A 299 25.17 -19.36 37.20
C GLU A 299 24.32 -20.58 36.82
N ASP A 300 23.17 -20.35 36.17
CA ASP A 300 22.17 -21.40 35.93
C ASP A 300 22.40 -22.12 34.60
N ILE A 301 22.41 -21.37 33.49
CA ILE A 301 22.49 -21.92 32.13
C ILE A 301 23.94 -22.27 31.75
N LYS A 302 24.92 -21.50 32.26
CA LYS A 302 26.37 -21.71 32.03
C LYS A 302 26.76 -21.73 30.56
N ARG A 303 26.16 -20.85 29.75
CA ARG A 303 26.54 -20.61 28.35
C ARG A 303 26.37 -19.14 27.97
N ASN A 304 27.07 -18.72 26.92
CA ASN A 304 26.86 -17.41 26.33
C ASN A 304 25.51 -17.35 25.59
N PRO A 305 24.68 -16.31 25.84
CA PRO A 305 23.46 -16.09 25.08
C PRO A 305 23.78 -15.64 23.65
N THR A 306 22.85 -15.91 22.74
CA THR A 306 22.86 -15.30 21.41
C THR A 306 22.18 -13.94 21.41
N ASN A 307 22.50 -13.09 20.43
CA ASN A 307 21.78 -11.83 20.22
C ASN A 307 20.27 -12.02 20.02
N VAL A 308 19.86 -13.09 19.32
CA VAL A 308 18.45 -13.41 19.09
C VAL A 308 17.74 -13.75 20.41
N GLU A 309 18.36 -14.54 21.29
CA GLU A 309 17.79 -14.86 22.61
C GLU A 309 17.62 -13.60 23.47
N LEU A 310 18.62 -12.71 23.48
CA LEU A 310 18.55 -11.44 24.21
C LEU A 310 17.46 -10.52 23.65
N PHE A 311 17.30 -10.49 22.34
CA PHE A 311 16.22 -9.74 21.71
C PHE A 311 14.84 -10.30 22.07
N ASP A 312 14.66 -11.62 22.02
CA ASP A 312 13.41 -12.29 22.40
C ASP A 312 13.05 -12.04 23.88
N MET A 313 14.04 -12.17 24.78
CA MET A 313 13.86 -11.84 26.20
C MET A 313 13.43 -10.40 26.37
N ALA A 314 14.06 -9.44 25.68
CA ALA A 314 13.70 -8.02 25.76
C ALA A 314 12.26 -7.75 25.30
N GLN A 315 11.82 -8.36 24.20
CA GLN A 315 10.46 -8.17 23.71
C GLN A 315 9.43 -8.81 24.66
N SER A 316 9.65 -10.07 25.04
CA SER A 316 8.75 -10.83 25.92
C SER A 316 8.61 -10.19 27.31
N ASN A 317 9.66 -9.51 27.77
CA ASN A 317 9.72 -8.88 29.10
C ASN A 317 9.53 -7.36 29.07
N SER A 318 9.20 -6.79 27.93
CA SER A 318 8.81 -5.38 27.84
C SER A 318 7.54 -5.12 28.68
N GLU A 319 7.40 -3.92 29.25
CA GLU A 319 6.20 -3.53 30.00
C GLU A 319 4.91 -3.74 29.18
N HIS A 320 4.99 -3.49 27.87
CA HIS A 320 3.88 -3.67 26.93
C HIS A 320 3.43 -5.12 26.78
N SER A 321 4.35 -6.09 26.95
CA SER A 321 4.05 -7.52 26.83
C SER A 321 3.75 -8.19 28.17
N ARG A 322 4.29 -7.64 29.28
CA ARG A 322 4.11 -8.17 30.63
C ARG A 322 2.76 -7.80 31.27
N CYS A 323 2.09 -6.75 30.79
CA CYS A 323 0.79 -6.26 31.31
C CYS A 323 -0.39 -6.73 30.44
#